data_AF-X7F386-F1
#
_entry.id   AF-X7F386-F1
#
_cell.length_a   1.000
_cell.length_b   1.000
_cell.length_c   1.000
_cell.angle_alpha   90.00
_cell.angle_beta   90.00
_cell.angle_gamma   90.00
#
_symmetry.space_group_name_H-M   'P 1'
#
loop_
_entity.id
_entity.type
_entity.pdbx_description
1 polymer ?
#
loop_
_entity_poly.entity_id
_entity_poly.type
_entity_poly.pdbx_seq_one_letter_code
_entity_poly.pdbx_strand_id
1 'polypeptide(L)' 'MFRPVAATAFDGAILLTDRDDARLLIDMPTPEGARFCAAALENEFRRARRAGE' A
#
# COMPACT_ATOMS: atom_id res chain seq x y z
N MET A 1 16.65 1.07 -2.14
CA MET A 1 15.78 -0.06 -1.75
C MET A 1 14.38 0.51 -1.60
N PHE A 2 13.38 -0.11 -2.21
CA PHE A 2 12.00 0.39 -2.14
C PHE A 2 11.41 0.15 -0.75
N ARG A 3 10.89 1.20 -0.10
CA ARG A 3 10.32 1.18 1.25
C ARG A 3 8.91 1.80 1.26
N PRO A 4 7.87 1.03 0.91
CA PRO A 4 6.52 1.59 0.80
C PRO A 4 6.05 2.19 2.12
N VAL A 5 5.36 3.33 2.03
CA VAL A 5 4.79 4.07 3.16
C VAL A 5 3.31 4.37 3.00
N ALA A 6 2.76 4.07 1.83
CA ALA A 6 1.34 4.18 1.53
C ALA A 6 0.93 3.03 0.60
N ALA A 7 -0.31 2.58 0.77
CA ALA A 7 -0.97 1.65 -0.14
C ALA A 7 -2.33 2.18 -0.54
N THR A 8 -2.72 2.00 -1.80
CA THR A 8 -4.06 2.37 -2.28
C THR A 8 -4.53 1.36 -3.32
N ALA A 9 -5.80 0.99 -3.27
CA ALA A 9 -6.37 0.16 -4.32
C ALA A 9 -6.60 1.00 -5.59
N PHE A 10 -6.16 0.51 -6.72
CA PHE A 10 -6.25 1.19 -8.01
C PHE A 10 -6.59 0.17 -9.09
N ASP A 11 -7.75 0.31 -9.72
CA ASP A 11 -8.18 -0.50 -10.86
C ASP A 11 -7.99 -2.02 -10.70
N GLY A 12 -8.38 -2.56 -9.55
CA GLY A 12 -8.22 -3.99 -9.26
C GLY A 12 -6.79 -4.44 -8.91
N ALA A 13 -5.86 -3.50 -8.76
CA ALA A 13 -4.50 -3.70 -8.29
C ALA A 13 -4.24 -2.88 -7.00
N ILE A 14 -3.05 -3.04 -6.43
CA ILE A 14 -2.57 -2.22 -5.32
C ILE A 14 -1.43 -1.33 -5.83
N LEU A 15 -1.58 -0.02 -5.65
CA LEU A 15 -0.50 0.95 -5.85
C LEU A 15 0.20 1.17 -4.50
N LEU A 16 1.49 0.84 -4.46
CA LEU A 16 2.38 1.17 -3.35
C LEU A 16 3.19 2.42 -3.70
N THR A 17 3.32 3.33 -2.74
CA THR A 17 4.13 4.54 -2.88
C THR A 17 5.20 4.58 -1.79
N ASP A 18 6.45 4.83 -2.20
CA ASP A 18 7.60 5.05 -1.31
C ASP A 18 7.68 6.53 -0.86
N ARG A 19 8.58 6.83 0.08
CA ARG A 19 8.91 8.17 0.57
C ARG A 19 9.47 9.09 -0.52
N ASP A 20 10.11 8.50 -1.51
CA ASP A 20 10.69 9.22 -2.66
C ASP A 20 9.70 9.30 -3.85
N ASP A 21 8.39 9.10 -3.58
CA ASP A 21 7.31 9.05 -4.58
C ASP A 21 7.45 7.97 -5.67
N ALA A 22 8.41 7.05 -5.52
CA ALA A 22 8.52 5.86 -6.35
C ALA A 22 7.25 5.01 -6.20
N ARG A 23 6.78 4.44 -7.31
CA ARG A 23 5.51 3.70 -7.39
C ARG A 23 5.73 2.27 -7.82
N LEU A 24 5.03 1.35 -7.18
CA LEU A 24 4.98 -0.07 -7.56
C LEU A 24 3.53 -0.52 -7.63
N LEU A 25 3.16 -1.16 -8.74
CA LEU A 25 1.83 -1.72 -8.94
C LEU A 25 1.86 -3.23 -8.70
N ILE A 26 0.90 -3.74 -7.93
CA ILE A 26 0.74 -5.16 -7.63
C ILE A 26 -0.60 -5.61 -8.22
N ASP A 27 -0.55 -6.46 -9.22
CA ASP A 27 -1.75 -7.09 -9.78
C ASP A 27 -2.39 -8.01 -8.75
N MET A 28 -3.71 -7.93 -8.64
CA MET A 28 -4.47 -8.78 -7.73
C MET A 28 -5.46 -9.64 -8.48
N PRO A 29 -5.74 -10.87 -7.99
CA PRO A 29 -6.68 -11.77 -8.65
C PRO A 29 -8.12 -11.23 -8.73
N THR A 30 -8.51 -10.37 -7.78
CA THR A 30 -9.84 -9.74 -7.74
C THR A 30 -9.78 -8.30 -7.24
N PRO A 31 -10.71 -7.43 -7.68
CA PRO A 31 -10.81 -6.07 -7.17
C PRO A 31 -11.09 -5.98 -5.67
N GLU A 32 -11.91 -6.89 -5.12
CA GLU A 32 -12.18 -6.97 -3.68
C GLU A 32 -10.91 -7.31 -2.88
N GLY A 33 -10.10 -8.25 -3.40
CA GLY A 33 -8.82 -8.61 -2.80
C GLY A 33 -7.86 -7.42 -2.77
N ALA A 34 -7.77 -6.68 -3.88
CA ALA A 34 -6.97 -5.45 -3.93
C ALA A 34 -7.39 -4.42 -2.88
N ARG A 35 -8.70 -4.17 -2.76
CA ARG A 35 -9.26 -3.23 -1.77
C ARG A 35 -8.94 -3.65 -0.34
N PHE A 36 -9.16 -4.92 -0.02
CA PHE A 36 -8.90 -5.45 1.32
C PHE A 36 -7.40 -5.36 1.67
N CYS A 37 -6.52 -5.84 0.79
CA CYS A 37 -5.09 -5.84 1.01
C CYS A 37 -4.51 -4.42 1.08
N ALA A 38 -4.94 -3.50 0.22
CA ALA A 38 -4.51 -2.10 0.27
C ALA A 38 -4.89 -1.44 1.61
N ALA A 39 -6.12 -1.67 2.10
CA ALA A 39 -6.55 -1.14 3.39
C ALA A 39 -5.76 -1.74 4.57
N ALA A 40 -5.45 -3.04 4.53
CA ALA A 40 -4.64 -3.70 5.55
C ALA A 40 -3.20 -3.14 5.59
N LEU A 41 -2.55 -3.00 4.43
CA LEU A 41 -1.21 -2.43 4.30
C LEU A 41 -1.17 -0.97 4.77
N GLU A 42 -2.14 -0.17 4.35
CA GLU A 42 -2.23 1.23 4.74
C GLU A 42 -2.39 1.39 6.26
N ASN A 43 -3.19 0.52 6.90
CA ASN A 43 -3.30 0.50 8.36
C ASN A 43 -1.97 0.15 9.04
N GLU A 44 -1.22 -0.80 8.49
CA GLU A 44 0.09 -1.17 9.01
C GLU A 44 1.09 0.00 8.88
N PHE A 45 1.12 0.68 7.74
CA PHE A 45 1.99 1.84 7.54
C PHE A 45 1.66 2.98 8.52
N ARG A 46 0.38 3.22 8.80
CA ARG A 46 -0.04 4.19 9.83
C ARG A 46 0.42 3.78 11.24
N ARG A 47 0.34 2.49 11.58
CA ARG A 47 0.81 1.98 12.89
C ARG A 47 2.31 2.16 13.04
N ALA A 48 3.08 1.76 12.02
CA ALA A 48 4.52 1.92 12.00
C ALA A 48 4.96 3.38 12.14
N ARG A 49 4.21 4.32 11.55
CA ARG A 49 4.47 5.77 11.69
C ARG A 49 4.30 6.23 13.15
N ARG A 50 3.21 5.82 13.80
CA ARG A 50 2.93 6.16 15.21
C ARG A 50 3.92 5.56 16.20
N ALA A 51 4.47 4.38 15.90
CA ALA A 51 5.44 3.72 16.77
C ALA A 51 6.84 4.37 16.73
N GLY A 52 7.10 5.23 15.74
CA GLY A 52 8.35 5.99 15.60
C GLY A 52 8.27 7.44 16.09
N GLU A 53 7.13 7.86 16.63
CA GLU A 53 6.91 9.15 17.31
C GLU A 53 7.11 8.97 18.83
#